data_AF-A0A1M3NQ26-F1
#
_entry.id   AF-A0A1M3NQ26-F1
#
_cell.length_a   1.000
_cell.length_b   1.000
_cell.length_c   1.000
_cell.angle_alpha   90.00
_cell.angle_beta   90.00
_cell.angle_gamma   90.00
#
_symmetry.space_group_name_H-M   'P 1'
#
loop_
_entity.id
_entity.type
_entity.pdbx_description
1 polymer ?
#
loop_
_entity_poly.entity_id
_entity_poly.type
_entity_poly.pdbx_seq_one_letter_code
_entity_poly.pdbx_strand_id
1 'polypeptide(L)'
;MAVSDDIIAWSVKKLGVVIGDGECWTMVETALSESGGKTSTQIKGGPVGDDENYVWGVLVKDLQRGVVAGDILQFRNYVWENNTQTRVTHPNGDWETEGTTKESRPHHTAIVEKVVEPGLVDILEQNSPKGDPVRRYRLRITSFLGPKTKKTLPNGDVVETTPNHRVTGAVWAYHPMAALPGKKP
;
A
#
# COMPACT_ATOMS: atom_id res chain seq x y z
N MET A 1 7.65 -13.10 -17.00
CA MET A 1 6.22 -13.24 -16.66
C MET A 1 5.60 -11.88 -16.93
N ALA A 2 4.41 -11.54 -16.40
CA ALA A 2 3.99 -10.14 -16.42
C ALA A 2 4.89 -9.34 -15.45
N VAL A 3 5.21 -8.08 -15.77
CA VAL A 3 6.05 -7.22 -14.92
C VAL A 3 5.52 -7.18 -13.48
N SER A 4 4.20 -7.14 -13.30
CA SER A 4 3.54 -7.17 -12.00
C SER A 4 3.94 -8.38 -11.14
N ASP A 5 3.98 -9.58 -11.71
CA ASP A 5 4.38 -10.79 -10.97
C ASP A 5 5.88 -10.78 -10.66
N ASP A 6 6.68 -10.34 -11.64
CA ASP A 6 8.14 -10.30 -11.55
C ASP A 6 8.61 -9.30 -10.47
N ILE A 7 7.99 -8.12 -10.36
CA ILE A 7 8.35 -7.15 -9.31
C ILE A 7 7.97 -7.65 -7.91
N ILE A 8 6.84 -8.35 -7.74
CA ILE A 8 6.47 -8.93 -6.45
C ILE A 8 7.48 -10.00 -6.06
N ALA A 9 7.76 -10.93 -6.98
CA ALA A 9 8.71 -12.01 -6.74
C ALA A 9 10.11 -11.47 -6.42
N TRP A 10 10.52 -10.39 -7.09
CA TRP A 10 11.75 -9.67 -6.78
C TRP A 10 11.72 -9.10 -5.37
N SER A 11 10.70 -8.32 -5.01
CA SER A 11 10.60 -7.64 -3.72
C SER A 11 10.51 -8.62 -2.54
N VAL A 12 9.78 -9.73 -2.69
CA VAL A 12 9.70 -10.78 -1.66
C VAL A 12 11.08 -11.40 -1.38
N LYS A 13 11.90 -11.63 -2.42
CA LYS A 13 13.27 -12.13 -2.26
C LYS A 13 14.20 -11.14 -1.56
N LYS A 14 13.82 -9.86 -1.46
CA LYS A 14 14.60 -8.79 -0.84
C LYS A 14 14.14 -8.43 0.57
N LEU A 15 13.14 -9.10 1.13
CA LEU A 15 12.71 -8.87 2.52
C LEU A 15 13.90 -8.92 3.49
N GLY A 16 14.01 -7.88 4.33
CA GLY A 16 15.10 -7.72 5.29
C GLY A 16 16.43 -7.21 4.70
N VAL A 17 16.49 -6.94 3.39
CA VAL A 17 17.66 -6.38 2.70
C VAL A 17 17.44 -4.90 2.41
N VAL A 18 18.50 -4.09 2.58
CA VAL A 18 18.51 -2.69 2.13
C VAL A 18 18.95 -2.66 0.67
N ILE A 19 18.12 -2.05 -0.17
CA ILE A 19 18.36 -1.88 -1.61
C ILE A 19 18.97 -0.50 -1.87
N GLY A 20 20.08 -0.48 -2.59
CA GLY A 20 20.76 0.74 -3.02
C GLY A 20 21.14 1.63 -1.85
N ASP A 21 20.74 2.89 -1.93
CA ASP A 21 20.93 3.92 -0.90
C ASP A 21 19.94 3.83 0.28
N GLY A 22 19.03 2.85 0.26
CA GLY A 22 18.01 2.69 1.29
C GLY A 22 16.72 3.47 1.00
N GLU A 23 16.63 4.22 -0.09
CA GLU A 23 15.44 5.01 -0.40
C GLU A 23 14.29 4.17 -0.97
N CYS A 24 13.06 4.60 -0.68
CA CYS A 24 11.85 3.93 -1.18
C CYS A 24 11.78 3.96 -2.71
N TRP A 25 12.17 5.09 -3.31
CA TRP A 25 12.25 5.28 -4.75
C TRP A 25 13.26 4.31 -5.37
N THR A 26 14.47 4.21 -4.80
CA THR A 26 15.54 3.33 -5.29
C THR A 26 15.12 1.86 -5.29
N MET A 27 14.39 1.43 -4.26
CA MET A 27 13.82 0.08 -4.22
C MET A 27 12.90 -0.17 -5.42
N VAL A 28 11.96 0.73 -5.70
CA VAL A 28 10.96 0.55 -6.77
C VAL A 28 11.59 0.67 -8.16
N GLU A 29 12.50 1.62 -8.38
CA GLU A 29 13.27 1.73 -9.64
C GLU A 29 14.06 0.45 -9.93
N THR A 30 14.75 -0.08 -8.92
CA THR A 30 15.54 -1.31 -9.06
C THR A 30 14.63 -2.51 -9.36
N ALA A 31 13.52 -2.64 -8.63
CA ALA A 31 12.55 -3.71 -8.85
C ALA A 31 12.02 -3.68 -10.28
N LEU A 32 11.60 -2.51 -10.78
CA LEU A 32 11.11 -2.34 -12.15
C LEU A 32 12.20 -2.68 -13.17
N SER A 33 13.40 -2.10 -13.03
CA SER A 33 14.50 -2.30 -13.95
C SER A 33 14.88 -3.79 -14.08
N GLU A 34 15.06 -4.48 -12.95
CA GLU A 34 15.43 -5.91 -12.93
C GLU A 34 14.28 -6.83 -13.37
N SER A 35 13.03 -6.36 -13.29
CA SER A 35 11.83 -7.10 -13.72
C SER A 35 11.38 -6.77 -15.14
N GLY A 36 12.15 -5.98 -15.89
CA GLY A 36 11.81 -5.59 -17.26
C GLY A 36 10.66 -4.58 -17.38
N GLY A 37 10.36 -3.86 -16.30
CA GLY A 37 9.41 -2.75 -16.28
C GLY A 37 10.03 -1.42 -16.70
N LYS A 38 9.19 -0.47 -17.10
CA LYS A 38 9.61 0.93 -17.30
C LYS A 38 9.73 1.62 -15.96
N THR A 39 10.87 2.24 -15.71
CA THR A 39 11.11 3.04 -14.51
C THR A 39 10.49 4.44 -14.61
N SER A 40 10.39 5.16 -13.49
CA SER A 40 9.86 6.53 -13.49
C SER A 40 10.74 7.49 -14.30
N THR A 41 12.06 7.29 -14.25
CA THR A 41 13.05 8.02 -15.05
C THR A 41 12.87 7.78 -16.55
N GLN A 42 12.63 6.53 -16.94
CA GLN A 42 12.35 6.17 -18.34
C GLN A 42 11.03 6.74 -18.84
N ILE A 43 9.99 6.77 -18.00
CA ILE A 43 8.68 7.33 -18.35
C ILE A 43 8.77 8.86 -18.50
N LYS A 44 9.47 9.54 -17.58
CA LYS A 44 9.70 11.00 -17.65
C LYS A 44 10.62 11.39 -18.82
N GLY A 45 11.52 10.50 -19.23
CA GLY A 45 12.55 10.78 -20.25
C GLY A 45 13.79 11.49 -19.70
N GLY A 46 14.07 11.34 -18.41
CA GLY A 46 15.18 12.02 -17.72
C GLY A 46 15.14 11.84 -16.20
N PRO A 47 16.07 12.50 -15.46
CA PRO A 47 16.09 12.41 -14.00
C PRO A 47 14.79 12.95 -13.39
N VAL A 48 14.33 12.26 -12.34
CA VAL A 48 13.23 12.71 -11.48
C VAL A 48 13.81 13.43 -10.26
N GLY A 49 13.09 14.40 -9.71
CA GLY A 49 13.51 15.13 -8.51
C GLY A 49 13.08 14.41 -7.23
N ASP A 50 13.78 14.66 -6.12
CA ASP A 50 13.60 13.94 -4.85
C ASP A 50 12.23 14.12 -4.19
N ASP A 51 11.47 15.18 -4.51
CA ASP A 51 10.11 15.45 -4.00
C ASP A 51 9.05 15.46 -5.13
N GLU A 52 9.41 15.01 -6.34
CA GLU A 52 8.47 14.98 -7.46
C GLU A 52 7.41 13.89 -7.29
N ASN A 53 6.21 14.15 -7.83
CA ASN A 53 5.21 13.10 -7.95
C ASN A 53 5.56 12.21 -9.15
N TYR A 54 6.18 11.06 -8.88
CA TYR A 54 6.65 10.13 -9.91
C TYR A 54 5.50 9.52 -10.72
N VAL A 55 5.77 9.10 -11.95
CA VAL A 55 4.84 8.28 -12.74
C VAL A 55 5.45 6.91 -12.89
N TRP A 56 4.74 5.87 -12.43
CA TRP A 56 5.23 4.49 -12.40
C TRP A 56 4.61 3.60 -13.47
N GLY A 57 3.69 4.14 -14.27
CA GLY A 57 2.99 3.41 -15.32
C GLY A 57 1.63 4.02 -15.62
N VAL A 58 0.64 3.17 -15.89
CA VAL A 58 -0.74 3.60 -16.19
C VAL A 58 -1.48 3.86 -14.89
N LEU A 59 -2.00 5.09 -14.72
CA LEU A 59 -2.73 5.48 -13.52
C LEU A 59 -4.01 4.65 -13.33
N VAL A 60 -4.17 4.09 -12.13
CA VAL A 60 -5.41 3.44 -11.66
C VAL A 60 -6.39 4.52 -11.22
N LYS A 61 -7.53 4.62 -11.92
CA LYS A 61 -8.53 5.66 -11.66
C LYS A 61 -9.44 5.38 -10.46
N ASP A 62 -9.69 4.11 -10.17
CA ASP A 62 -10.54 3.67 -9.06
C ASP A 62 -9.70 2.84 -8.08
N LEU A 63 -9.31 3.45 -6.97
CA LEU A 63 -8.49 2.77 -5.96
C LEU A 63 -9.24 1.66 -5.19
N GLN A 64 -10.57 1.65 -5.19
CA GLN A 64 -11.32 0.60 -4.50
C GLN A 64 -11.34 -0.70 -5.30
N ARG A 65 -11.38 -0.62 -6.63
CA ARG A 65 -11.63 -1.78 -7.50
C ARG A 65 -10.56 -2.03 -8.55
N GLY A 66 -9.80 -1.01 -8.91
CA GLY A 66 -8.81 -1.07 -9.97
C GLY A 66 -7.42 -1.48 -9.50
N VAL A 67 -7.14 -1.41 -8.19
CA VAL A 67 -5.84 -1.82 -7.65
C VAL A 67 -5.71 -3.33 -7.68
N VAL A 68 -4.57 -3.81 -8.16
CA VAL A 68 -4.22 -5.23 -8.25
C VAL A 68 -2.82 -5.49 -7.68
N ALA A 69 -2.50 -6.77 -7.47
CA ALA A 69 -1.16 -7.18 -7.10
C ALA A 69 -0.15 -6.74 -8.19
N GLY A 70 0.97 -6.16 -7.74
CA GLY A 70 2.03 -5.63 -8.59
C GLY A 70 1.83 -4.18 -9.00
N ASP A 71 0.76 -3.52 -8.54
CA ASP A 71 0.65 -2.07 -8.70
C ASP A 71 1.66 -1.34 -7.82
N ILE A 72 2.09 -0.17 -8.28
CA ILE A 72 2.96 0.71 -7.50
C ILE A 72 2.12 1.82 -6.91
N LEU A 73 2.20 1.95 -5.58
CA LEU A 73 1.59 3.04 -4.83
C LEU A 73 2.57 4.19 -4.68
N GLN A 74 2.04 5.39 -4.76
CA GLN A 74 2.74 6.61 -4.36
C GLN A 74 1.86 7.41 -3.41
N PHE A 75 2.48 7.90 -2.35
CA PHE A 75 1.85 8.62 -1.27
C PHE A 75 2.39 10.05 -1.22
N ARG A 76 1.52 11.02 -0.93
CA ARG A 76 1.91 12.38 -0.55
C ARG A 76 1.04 12.88 0.59
N ASN A 77 1.67 13.16 1.72
CA ASN A 77 1.03 13.51 2.99
C ASN A 77 -0.10 12.53 3.36
N TYR A 78 0.11 11.24 3.06
CA TYR A 78 -0.87 10.20 3.33
C TYR A 78 -1.02 10.01 4.83
N VAL A 79 -2.26 10.02 5.29
CA VAL A 79 -2.62 9.64 6.66
C VAL A 79 -3.87 8.79 6.61
N TRP A 80 -3.80 7.62 7.24
CA TRP A 80 -4.94 6.80 7.57
C TRP A 80 -5.26 6.91 9.05
N GLU A 81 -6.51 7.21 9.36
CA GLU A 81 -7.07 7.31 10.70
C GLU A 81 -8.21 6.32 10.83
N ASN A 82 -8.08 5.38 11.77
CA ASN A 82 -9.11 4.42 12.11
C ASN A 82 -9.93 4.94 13.28
N ASN A 83 -11.16 5.34 13.00
CA ASN A 83 -12.16 5.75 13.98
C ASN A 83 -13.26 4.68 14.12
N THR A 84 -12.97 3.43 13.72
CA THR A 84 -13.92 2.32 13.82
C THR A 84 -14.25 2.09 15.28
N GLN A 85 -15.54 2.12 15.59
CA GLN A 85 -16.01 1.86 16.94
C GLN A 85 -16.37 0.39 17.05
N THR A 86 -15.59 -0.35 17.83
CA THR A 86 -15.95 -1.69 18.28
C THR A 86 -16.44 -1.57 19.71
N ARG A 87 -17.64 -2.07 20.01
CA ARG A 87 -18.17 -2.22 21.37
C ARG A 87 -18.42 -3.70 21.63
N VAL A 88 -17.82 -4.25 22.67
CA VAL A 88 -18.13 -5.60 23.16
C VAL A 88 -18.99 -5.46 24.40
N THR A 89 -20.14 -6.13 24.45
CA THR A 89 -21.01 -6.19 25.63
C THR A 89 -21.06 -7.62 26.12
N HIS A 90 -20.66 -7.84 27.37
CA HIS A 90 -20.60 -9.15 28.00
C HIS A 90 -21.97 -9.59 28.54
N PRO A 91 -22.17 -10.90 28.79
CA PRO A 91 -23.43 -11.42 29.35
C PRO A 91 -23.83 -10.81 30.70
N ASN A 92 -22.86 -10.33 31.48
CA ASN A 92 -23.08 -9.67 32.76
C ASN A 92 -23.53 -8.19 32.62
N GLY A 93 -23.58 -7.66 31.40
CA GLY A 93 -23.96 -6.28 31.09
C GLY A 93 -22.80 -5.28 31.00
N ASP A 94 -21.58 -5.69 31.36
CA ASP A 94 -20.38 -4.86 31.22
C ASP A 94 -20.02 -4.69 29.74
N TRP A 95 -19.29 -3.61 29.43
CA TRP A 95 -18.87 -3.35 28.06
C TRP A 95 -17.51 -2.67 27.96
N GLU A 96 -16.87 -2.86 26.82
CA GLU A 96 -15.57 -2.29 26.47
C GLU A 96 -15.55 -1.80 25.01
N THR A 97 -14.65 -0.87 24.70
CA THR A 97 -14.47 -0.31 23.35
C THR A 97 -13.02 -0.29 22.92
N GLU A 98 -12.77 -0.52 21.63
CA GLU A 98 -11.43 -0.39 21.04
C GLU A 98 -11.07 1.07 20.73
N GLY A 99 -9.78 1.40 20.81
CA GLY A 99 -9.23 2.74 20.56
C GLY A 99 -8.98 3.03 19.08
N THR A 100 -8.64 4.28 18.78
CA THR A 100 -8.31 4.74 17.42
C THR A 100 -6.85 4.45 17.08
N THR A 101 -6.57 4.09 15.82
CA THR A 101 -5.21 3.91 15.29
C THR A 101 -4.93 4.91 14.18
N LYS A 102 -3.67 5.33 14.05
CA LYS A 102 -3.24 6.29 13.03
C LYS A 102 -1.93 5.85 12.41
N GLU A 103 -1.88 5.86 11.08
CA GLU A 103 -0.67 5.56 10.30
C GLU A 103 -0.47 6.66 9.25
N SER A 104 0.78 6.99 8.95
CA SER A 104 1.10 8.04 7.97
C SER A 104 2.31 7.69 7.11
N ARG A 105 2.36 8.32 5.93
CA ARG A 105 3.50 8.34 5.01
C ARG A 105 3.62 9.77 4.48
N PRO A 106 4.81 10.41 4.53
CA PRO A 106 5.02 11.75 3.98
C PRO A 106 5.01 11.67 2.45
N HIS A 107 6.18 11.60 1.80
CA HIS A 107 6.32 11.25 0.39
C HIS A 107 6.97 9.86 0.33
N HIS A 108 6.26 8.89 -0.25
CA HIS A 108 6.68 7.49 -0.17
C HIS A 108 6.15 6.68 -1.34
N THR A 109 6.81 5.56 -1.65
CA THR A 109 6.34 4.62 -2.66
C THR A 109 6.47 3.19 -2.18
N ALA A 110 5.55 2.33 -2.63
CA ALA A 110 5.47 0.93 -2.24
C ALA A 110 4.92 0.07 -3.38
N ILE A 111 5.19 -1.23 -3.36
CA ILE A 111 4.64 -2.20 -4.31
C ILE A 111 3.48 -2.96 -3.63
N VAL A 112 2.34 -3.08 -4.28
CA VAL A 112 1.21 -3.90 -3.81
C VAL A 112 1.59 -5.36 -3.99
N GLU A 113 1.69 -6.12 -2.90
CA GLU A 113 1.85 -7.57 -2.98
C GLU A 113 0.50 -8.26 -3.13
N LYS A 114 -0.50 -7.80 -2.38
CA LYS A 114 -1.81 -8.45 -2.34
C LYS A 114 -2.93 -7.44 -2.05
N VAL A 115 -4.04 -7.59 -2.74
CA VAL A 115 -5.31 -6.94 -2.36
C VAL A 115 -6.05 -7.87 -1.39
N VAL A 116 -6.20 -7.44 -0.15
CA VAL A 116 -6.87 -8.21 0.91
C VAL A 116 -8.39 -8.09 0.75
N GLU A 117 -8.84 -6.86 0.53
CA GLU A 117 -10.21 -6.46 0.20
C GLU A 117 -10.19 -5.06 -0.44
N PRO A 118 -11.29 -4.57 -1.05
CA PRO A 118 -11.33 -3.23 -1.63
C PRO A 118 -10.76 -2.15 -0.71
N GLY A 119 -9.68 -1.50 -1.15
CA GLY A 119 -9.01 -0.44 -0.39
C GLY A 119 -8.12 -0.91 0.78
N LEU A 120 -7.92 -2.21 1.00
CA LEU A 120 -6.96 -2.78 1.96
C LEU A 120 -5.95 -3.66 1.23
N VAL A 121 -4.67 -3.31 1.35
CA VAL A 121 -3.59 -3.96 0.62
C VAL A 121 -2.45 -4.35 1.54
N ASP A 122 -1.83 -5.49 1.25
CA ASP A 122 -0.50 -5.81 1.72
C ASP A 122 0.51 -5.23 0.72
N ILE A 123 1.50 -4.51 1.24
CA ILE A 123 2.51 -3.79 0.46
C ILE A 123 3.92 -4.20 0.85
N LEU A 124 4.84 -4.03 -0.08
CA LEU A 124 6.28 -4.17 0.07
C LEU A 124 6.91 -2.79 -0.10
N GLU A 125 7.56 -2.29 0.95
CA GLU A 125 8.21 -0.97 0.95
C GLU A 125 9.53 -1.02 1.70
N GLN A 126 10.35 0.00 1.49
CA GLN A 126 11.60 0.25 2.20
C GLN A 126 11.61 1.70 2.68
N ASN A 127 12.41 2.03 3.69
CA ASN A 127 12.50 3.38 4.26
C ASN A 127 11.23 3.82 5.01
N SER A 128 10.52 2.86 5.60
CA SER A 128 9.35 3.12 6.43
C SER A 128 9.27 2.11 7.60
N PRO A 129 9.66 2.51 8.83
CA PRO A 129 10.38 3.72 9.24
C PRO A 129 11.69 4.06 8.50
N LYS A 130 12.16 5.31 8.60
CA LYS A 130 13.36 5.78 7.89
C LYS A 130 14.59 4.88 8.16
N GLY A 131 15.26 4.43 7.12
CA GLY A 131 16.43 3.55 7.16
C GLY A 131 16.09 2.06 7.23
N ASP A 132 14.82 1.68 7.36
CA ASP A 132 14.46 0.27 7.41
C ASP A 132 14.62 -0.43 6.05
N PRO A 133 15.02 -1.72 6.06
CA PRO A 133 15.10 -2.55 4.86
C PRO A 133 13.72 -2.84 4.27
N VAL A 134 13.67 -3.56 3.15
CA VAL A 134 12.41 -4.02 2.56
C VAL A 134 11.58 -4.81 3.58
N ARG A 135 10.34 -4.39 3.80
CA ARG A 135 9.38 -4.99 4.74
C ARG A 135 7.99 -5.06 4.16
N ARG A 136 7.16 -5.87 4.81
CA ARG A 136 5.73 -6.01 4.51
C ARG A 136 4.91 -5.21 5.50
N TYR A 137 3.96 -4.43 5.00
CA TYR A 137 2.95 -3.75 5.80
C TYR A 137 1.56 -3.95 5.19
N ARG A 138 0.53 -3.75 6.01
CA ARG A 138 -0.86 -3.73 5.57
C ARG A 138 -1.39 -2.31 5.69
N LEU A 139 -1.90 -1.74 4.60
CA LEU A 139 -2.38 -0.37 4.55
C LEU A 139 -3.80 -0.26 3.98
N ARG A 140 -4.55 0.71 4.51
CA ARG A 140 -5.83 1.16 3.94
C ARG A 140 -5.59 2.34 3.00
N ILE A 141 -5.83 2.14 1.71
CA ILE A 141 -5.58 3.17 0.69
C ILE A 141 -6.82 3.99 0.31
N THR A 142 -8.00 3.64 0.86
CA THR A 142 -9.24 4.40 0.69
C THR A 142 -9.96 4.63 2.02
N SER A 143 -10.77 5.69 2.10
CA SER A 143 -11.71 5.88 3.21
C SER A 143 -12.87 4.89 3.13
N PHE A 144 -13.46 4.56 4.28
CA PHE A 144 -14.64 3.72 4.37
C PHE A 144 -15.52 4.15 5.55
N LEU A 145 -16.81 4.23 5.28
CA LEU A 145 -17.85 4.32 6.29
C LEU A 145 -18.84 3.19 6.03
N GLY A 146 -18.87 2.23 6.94
CA GLY A 146 -19.70 1.04 6.82
C GLY A 146 -20.97 1.12 7.68
N PRO A 147 -21.97 0.28 7.40
CA PRO A 147 -23.09 0.11 8.31
C PRO A 147 -22.62 -0.50 9.63
N LYS A 148 -23.31 -0.15 10.72
CA LYS A 148 -23.12 -0.83 12.01
C LYS A 148 -23.50 -2.30 11.87
N THR A 149 -22.60 -3.18 12.28
CA THR A 149 -22.86 -4.62 12.37
C THR A 149 -22.99 -5.05 13.82
N LYS A 150 -23.71 -6.14 14.06
CA LYS A 150 -23.90 -6.73 15.38
C LYS A 150 -23.79 -8.25 15.26
N LYS A 151 -22.97 -8.86 16.11
CA LYS A 151 -22.77 -10.32 16.16
C LYS A 151 -22.75 -10.78 17.60
N THR A 152 -23.43 -11.90 17.87
CA THR A 152 -23.30 -12.61 19.14
C THR A 152 -22.26 -13.71 18.99
N LEU A 153 -21.30 -13.77 19.90
CA LEU A 153 -20.24 -14.78 19.94
C LEU A 153 -20.71 -16.01 20.75
N PRO A 154 -20.06 -17.18 20.58
CA PRO A 154 -20.43 -18.40 21.30
C PRO A 154 -20.36 -18.30 22.83
N ASN A 155 -19.55 -17.38 23.36
CA ASN A 155 -19.44 -17.09 24.80
C ASN A 155 -20.55 -16.15 25.32
N GLY A 156 -21.48 -15.73 24.47
CA GLY A 156 -22.58 -14.82 24.80
C GLY A 156 -22.26 -13.34 24.64
N ASP A 157 -21.02 -12.97 24.32
CA ASP A 157 -20.67 -11.58 24.05
C ASP A 157 -21.39 -11.05 22.82
N VAL A 158 -21.83 -9.80 22.88
CA VAL A 158 -22.42 -9.07 21.76
C VAL A 158 -21.39 -8.04 21.28
N VAL A 159 -20.88 -8.26 20.07
CA VAL A 159 -19.94 -7.35 19.41
C VAL A 159 -20.71 -6.49 18.43
N GLU A 160 -20.67 -5.19 18.65
CA GLU A 160 -21.19 -4.17 17.73
C GLU A 160 -20.02 -3.41 17.11
N THR A 161 -19.96 -3.35 15.77
CA THR A 161 -18.88 -2.65 15.07
C THR A 161 -19.46 -1.61 14.12
N THR A 162 -18.99 -0.37 14.20
CA THR A 162 -19.29 0.69 13.25
C THR A 162 -18.01 1.06 12.50
N PRO A 163 -17.76 0.50 11.30
CA PRO A 163 -16.57 0.80 10.53
C PRO A 163 -16.53 2.27 10.13
N ASN A 164 -15.46 2.97 10.51
CA ASN A 164 -15.26 4.36 10.16
C ASN A 164 -13.76 4.63 10.08
N HIS A 165 -13.21 4.66 8.88
CA HIS A 165 -11.81 5.06 8.71
C HIS A 165 -11.64 6.02 7.56
N ARG A 166 -10.67 6.90 7.71
CA ARG A 166 -10.43 8.01 6.80
C ARG A 166 -9.01 7.96 6.28
N VAL A 167 -8.87 8.12 4.97
CA VAL A 167 -7.61 8.40 4.30
C VAL A 167 -7.60 9.87 3.90
N THR A 168 -6.50 10.55 4.18
CA THR A 168 -6.23 11.95 3.80
C THR A 168 -4.89 12.05 3.10
N GLY A 169 -4.62 13.21 2.48
CA GLY A 169 -3.50 13.37 1.56
C GLY A 169 -3.81 12.79 0.18
N ALA A 170 -2.78 12.36 -0.52
CA ALA A 170 -2.90 11.74 -1.83
C ALA A 170 -2.33 10.32 -1.82
N VAL A 171 -3.05 9.43 -2.50
CA VAL A 171 -2.60 8.09 -2.88
C VAL A 171 -2.84 7.96 -4.38
N TRP A 172 -1.80 7.57 -5.11
CA TRP A 172 -1.90 7.17 -6.51
C TRP A 172 -1.46 5.72 -6.63
N ALA A 173 -2.15 4.96 -7.47
CA ALA A 173 -1.73 3.62 -7.85
C ALA A 173 -1.46 3.58 -9.36
N TYR A 174 -0.45 2.84 -9.76
CA TYR A 174 -0.04 2.70 -11.16
C TYR A 174 0.13 1.23 -11.51
N HIS A 175 -0.48 0.82 -12.63
CA HIS A 175 -0.14 -0.43 -13.27
C HIS A 175 1.22 -0.29 -13.95
N PRO A 176 2.25 -1.06 -13.55
CA PRO A 176 3.56 -0.98 -14.16
C PRO A 176 3.50 -1.41 -15.63
N MET A 177 4.33 -0.78 -16.46
CA MET A 177 4.40 -1.07 -17.88
C MET A 177 5.65 -1.87 -18.22
N ALA A 178 5.57 -2.80 -19.15
CA ALA A 178 6.76 -3.44 -19.71
C ALA A 178 7.64 -2.40 -20.43
N ALA A 179 8.95 -2.52 -20.22
CA ALA A 179 9.92 -1.86 -21.08
C ALA A 179 9.79 -2.41 -22.51
N LEU A 180 9.91 -1.55 -23.52
CA LEU A 180 10.00 -2.05 -24.89
C LEU A 180 11.26 -2.93 -24.98
N PRO A 181 11.22 -4.07 -25.69
CA PRO A 181 12.42 -4.83 -25.94
C PRO A 181 13.42 -3.91 -26.63
N GLY A 182 14.49 -3.54 -25.93
CA GLY A 182 15.56 -2.77 -26.52
C GLY A 182 16.09 -3.54 -27.72
N LYS A 183 16.25 -2.88 -28.87
CA LYS A 183 17.18 -3.38 -29.87
C LYS A 183 18.50 -3.57 -29.13
N LYS A 184 18.93 -4.83 -28.97
CA LYS A 184 20.31 -5.10 -28.55
C LYS A 184 21.21 -4.29 -29.50
N PRO A 185 22.24 -3.59 -28.97
CA PRO A 185 23.28 -3.05 -29.83
C PRO A 185 23.91 -4.15 -30.67
#